data_AF-N8VPT8-F1
#
_entry.id   AF-N8VPT8-F1
#
_cell.length_a   1.000
_cell.length_b   1.000
_cell.length_c   1.000
_cell.angle_alpha   90.00
_cell.angle_beta   90.00
_cell.angle_gamma   90.00
#
_symmetry.space_group_name_H-M   'P 1'
#
loop_
_entity.id
_entity.type
_entity.pdbx_description
1 polymer ?
#
loop_
_entity_poly.entity_id
_entity_poly.type
_entity_poly.pdbx_seq_one_letter_code
_entity_poly.pdbx_strand_id
1 'polypeptide(L)'
;MSQTVEITDEDIRYAENILLPQGKTFDDERRKFICNLSTIDLQAVPGSGKTTALLAKLLILETKLPLSDGSGILVLSHTNAAVDEIKERIHQYCPKLFRYPHFIGTIQSFVNEFLAIPYYLGLTH
;
A
#
# COMPACT_ATOMS: atom_id res chain seq x y z
N MET A 1 -7.32 -21.55 -9.35
CA MET A 1 -5.89 -21.51 -8.94
C MET A 1 -5.59 -20.06 -8.64
N SER A 2 -5.42 -19.69 -7.36
CA SER A 2 -5.01 -18.33 -6.99
C SER A 2 -3.57 -18.14 -7.47
N GLN A 3 -3.32 -17.22 -8.40
CA GLN A 3 -1.94 -16.82 -8.66
C GLN A 3 -1.44 -16.05 -7.43
N THR A 4 -0.38 -16.56 -6.81
CA THR A 4 0.33 -15.85 -5.76
C THR A 4 1.03 -14.66 -6.39
N VAL A 5 0.74 -13.45 -5.94
CA VAL A 5 1.49 -12.27 -6.36
C VAL A 5 2.97 -12.52 -6.01
N GLU A 6 3.85 -12.39 -6.99
CA GLU A 6 5.30 -12.56 -6.79
C GLU A 6 5.98 -11.19 -6.91
N ILE A 7 6.82 -10.89 -5.92
CA ILE A 7 7.65 -9.67 -5.87
C ILE A 7 9.09 -10.07 -6.17
N THR A 8 9.60 -9.60 -7.31
CA THR A 8 10.93 -9.92 -7.81
C THR A 8 11.97 -8.85 -7.43
N ASP A 9 13.25 -9.14 -7.62
CA ASP A 9 14.31 -8.14 -7.45
C ASP A 9 14.23 -6.99 -8.46
N GLU A 10 13.60 -7.20 -9.62
CA GLU A 10 13.32 -6.12 -10.57
C GLU A 10 12.25 -5.17 -10.06
N ASP A 11 11.20 -5.70 -9.43
CA ASP A 11 10.17 -4.91 -8.76
C ASP A 11 10.76 -4.05 -7.63
N ILE A 12 11.67 -4.62 -6.83
CA ILE A 12 12.36 -3.88 -5.76
C ILE A 12 13.21 -2.75 -6.36
N ARG A 13 13.99 -3.03 -7.41
CA ARG A 13 14.81 -2.02 -8.09
C ARG A 13 13.98 -0.89 -8.68
N TYR A 14 12.81 -1.20 -9.24
CA TYR A 14 11.86 -0.19 -9.69
C TYR A 14 11.46 0.76 -8.56
N ALA A 15 11.08 0.22 -7.39
CA ALA A 15 10.71 1.05 -6.24
C ALA A 15 11.90 1.84 -5.66
N GLU A 16 13.09 1.26 -5.62
CA GLU A 16 14.33 1.94 -5.17
C GLU A 16 14.62 3.17 -6.05
N ASN A 17 14.52 3.03 -7.37
CA ASN A 17 14.76 4.13 -8.31
C ASN A 17 13.77 5.30 -8.17
N ILE A 18 12.57 5.04 -7.67
CA ILE A 18 11.55 6.07 -7.44
C ILE A 18 11.73 6.73 -6.06
N LEU A 19 11.99 5.94 -5.02
CA LEU A 19 11.88 6.40 -3.64
C LEU A 19 13.21 6.78 -3.00
N LEU A 20 14.32 6.24 -3.49
CA LEU A 20 15.63 6.41 -2.87
C LEU A 20 16.56 7.29 -3.72
N PRO A 21 17.57 7.92 -3.12
CA PRO A 21 18.64 8.58 -3.88
C PRO A 21 19.36 7.59 -4.80
N GLN A 22 19.90 8.09 -5.90
CA GLN A 22 20.60 7.27 -6.89
C GLN A 22 21.67 6.37 -6.25
N GLY A 23 21.62 5.08 -6.57
CA GLY A 23 22.57 4.07 -6.07
C GLY A 23 22.32 3.60 -4.63
N LYS A 24 21.22 4.02 -3.98
CA LYS A 24 20.78 3.48 -2.69
C LYS A 24 19.82 2.32 -2.88
N THR A 25 19.89 1.35 -1.98
CA THR A 25 19.06 0.15 -1.98
C THR A 25 18.42 -0.04 -0.60
N PHE A 26 17.33 -0.79 -0.54
CA PHE A 26 16.77 -1.27 0.71
C PHE A 26 17.69 -2.30 1.35
N ASP A 27 17.76 -2.30 2.68
CA ASP A 27 18.41 -3.36 3.44
C ASP A 27 17.53 -4.61 3.56
N ASP A 28 18.11 -5.69 4.06
CA ASP A 28 17.47 -7.01 4.11
C ASP A 28 16.16 -7.01 4.91
N GLU A 29 16.07 -6.22 5.98
CA GLU A 29 14.85 -6.09 6.78
C GLU A 29 13.71 -5.51 5.94
N ARG A 30 13.98 -4.39 5.24
CA ARG A 30 12.98 -3.74 4.39
C ARG A 30 12.62 -4.61 3.18
N ARG A 31 13.59 -5.28 2.56
CA ARG A 31 13.33 -6.23 1.47
C ARG A 31 12.42 -7.38 1.93
N LYS A 32 12.68 -7.95 3.11
CA LYS A 32 11.80 -8.99 3.71
C LYS A 32 10.39 -8.48 3.92
N PHE A 33 10.21 -7.26 4.43
CA PHE A 33 8.88 -6.66 4.60
C PHE A 33 8.16 -6.42 3.27
N ILE A 34 8.89 -5.92 2.26
CA ILE A 34 8.35 -5.65 0.92
C ILE A 34 7.85 -6.95 0.28
N CYS A 35 8.66 -8.01 0.30
CA CYS A 35 8.33 -9.30 -0.32
C CYS A 35 7.28 -10.12 0.45
N ASN A 36 7.06 -9.85 1.74
CA ASN A 36 6.13 -10.63 2.55
C ASN A 36 4.67 -10.24 2.26
N LEU A 37 3.88 -11.15 1.69
CA LEU A 37 2.45 -10.93 1.43
C LEU A 37 1.52 -11.51 2.51
N SER A 38 2.09 -12.10 3.55
CA SER A 38 1.39 -12.56 4.75
C SER A 38 1.38 -11.46 5.83
N THR A 39 0.78 -11.76 6.99
CA THR A 39 0.77 -10.85 8.14
C THR A 39 2.19 -10.65 8.68
N ILE A 40 2.59 -9.39 8.83
CA ILE A 40 3.88 -9.01 9.41
C ILE A 40 3.76 -7.64 10.09
N ASP A 41 4.38 -7.52 11.26
CA ASP A 41 4.54 -6.25 11.97
C ASP A 41 5.93 -5.67 11.71
N LEU A 42 5.99 -4.40 11.31
CA LEU A 42 7.23 -3.67 11.10
C LEU A 42 7.51 -2.76 12.31
N GLN A 43 8.31 -3.23 13.27
CA GLN A 43 8.54 -2.57 14.57
C GLN A 43 9.22 -1.20 14.49
N ALA A 44 8.65 -0.16 15.08
CA ALA A 44 9.13 1.23 14.92
C ALA A 44 10.20 1.72 15.88
N VAL A 45 11.33 2.12 15.28
CA VAL A 45 12.25 3.13 15.83
C VAL A 45 12.22 4.38 14.94
N PRO A 46 12.34 5.59 15.51
CA PRO A 46 12.38 6.83 14.72
C PRO A 46 13.44 6.76 13.61
N GLY A 47 13.10 7.21 12.40
CA GLY A 47 14.01 7.18 11.25
C GLY A 47 14.22 5.80 10.60
N SER A 48 13.51 4.75 11.02
CA SER A 48 13.65 3.39 10.45
C SER A 48 13.11 3.21 9.02
N GLY A 49 12.72 4.27 8.30
CA GLY A 49 12.33 4.17 6.89
C GLY A 49 11.12 3.27 6.60
N LYS A 50 10.20 3.10 7.56
CA LYS A 50 9.00 2.27 7.40
C LYS A 50 8.07 2.76 6.34
N THR A 51 7.81 4.06 6.39
CA THR A 51 6.94 4.70 5.39
C THR A 51 7.50 4.44 4.01
N THR A 52 8.82 4.61 3.81
CA THR A 52 9.47 4.30 2.53
C THR A 52 9.32 2.83 2.12
N ALA A 53 9.48 1.87 3.04
CA ALA A 53 9.28 0.46 2.73
C ALA A 53 7.81 0.12 2.38
N LEU A 54 6.84 0.74 3.07
CA LEU A 54 5.41 0.64 2.74
C LEU A 54 5.12 1.23 1.36
N LEU A 55 5.64 2.42 1.06
CA LEU A 55 5.48 3.05 -0.25
C LEU A 55 6.10 2.19 -1.36
N ALA A 56 7.26 1.58 -1.12
CA ALA A 56 7.90 0.67 -2.08
C ALA A 56 7.00 -0.53 -2.38
N LYS A 57 6.43 -1.13 -1.33
CA LYS A 57 5.48 -2.24 -1.49
C LYS A 57 4.24 -1.84 -2.27
N LEU A 58 3.68 -0.66 -2.00
CA LEU A 58 2.50 -0.15 -2.73
C LEU A 58 2.82 0.16 -4.20
N LEU A 59 3.99 0.73 -4.51
CA LEU A 59 4.46 0.94 -5.88
C LEU A 59 4.60 -0.38 -6.65
N ILE A 60 5.11 -1.42 -5.99
CA ILE A 60 5.24 -2.74 -6.60
C ILE A 60 3.86 -3.36 -6.80
N LEU A 61 3.00 -3.33 -5.78
CA LEU A 61 1.67 -3.92 -5.88
C LEU A 61 0.84 -3.27 -6.99
N GLU A 62 0.97 -1.96 -7.21
CA GLU A 62 0.37 -1.26 -8.36
C GLU A 62 0.68 -1.97 -9.68
N THR A 63 1.92 -2.42 -9.92
CA THR A 63 2.29 -3.07 -11.18
C THR A 63 1.60 -4.42 -11.37
N LYS A 64 1.15 -5.03 -10.27
CA LYS A 64 0.45 -6.33 -10.23
C LYS A 64 -1.08 -6.21 -10.24
N LEU A 65 -1.63 -4.99 -10.17
CA LEU A 65 -3.07 -4.75 -10.24
C LEU A 65 -3.61 -4.82 -11.69
N PRO A 66 -4.85 -5.32 -11.90
CA PRO A 66 -5.76 -5.88 -10.89
C PRO A 66 -5.37 -7.29 -10.44
N LEU A 67 -5.73 -7.66 -9.21
CA LEU A 67 -5.48 -9.01 -8.69
C LEU A 67 -6.43 -10.02 -9.33
N SER A 68 -5.90 -11.23 -9.62
CA SER A 68 -6.64 -12.26 -10.38
C SER A 68 -7.90 -12.78 -9.69
N ASP A 69 -7.98 -12.66 -8.37
CA ASP A 69 -9.13 -13.05 -7.55
C ASP A 69 -10.14 -11.91 -7.33
N GLY A 70 -9.90 -10.74 -7.93
CA GLY A 70 -10.73 -9.55 -7.78
C GLY A 70 -10.56 -8.82 -6.46
N SER A 71 -9.60 -9.21 -5.62
CA SER A 71 -9.34 -8.54 -4.35
C SER A 71 -8.75 -7.14 -4.51
N GLY A 72 -8.98 -6.30 -3.50
CA GLY A 72 -8.47 -4.94 -3.40
C GLY A 72 -7.32 -4.80 -2.41
N ILE A 73 -6.75 -3.60 -2.36
CA ILE A 73 -5.72 -3.22 -1.38
C ILE A 73 -6.34 -2.19 -0.46
N LEU A 74 -6.27 -2.45 0.84
CA LEU A 74 -6.77 -1.57 1.89
C LEU A 74 -5.61 -1.05 2.72
N VAL A 75 -5.40 0.26 2.69
CA VAL A 75 -4.42 0.95 3.53
C VAL A 75 -5.17 1.85 4.51
N LEU A 76 -4.97 1.58 5.79
CA LEU A 76 -5.60 2.31 6.88
C LEU A 76 -4.56 3.05 7.71
N SER A 77 -4.89 4.28 8.09
CA SER A 77 -4.12 5.08 9.04
C SER A 77 -5.02 5.70 10.10
N HIS A 78 -4.43 6.21 11.18
CA HIS A 78 -5.13 6.97 12.21
C HIS A 78 -5.26 8.48 11.88
N THR A 79 -4.46 9.02 10.97
CA THR A 79 -4.40 10.46 10.69
C THR A 79 -4.46 10.75 9.20
N ASN A 80 -5.07 11.88 8.83
CA ASN A 80 -5.06 12.38 7.46
C ASN A 80 -3.64 12.70 6.99
N ALA A 81 -2.80 13.27 7.87
CA ALA A 81 -1.42 13.60 7.52
C ALA A 81 -0.61 12.40 6.99
N ALA A 82 -0.80 11.21 7.58
CA ALA A 82 -0.14 9.99 7.08
C ALA A 82 -0.74 9.49 5.75
N VAL A 83 -2.04 9.68 5.52
CA VAL A 83 -2.69 9.39 4.23
C VAL A 83 -2.18 10.35 3.15
N ASP A 84 -2.04 11.63 3.48
CA ASP A 84 -1.56 12.67 2.59
C ASP A 84 -0.09 12.43 2.22
N GLU A 85 0.75 12.04 3.18
CA GLU A 85 2.13 11.63 2.92
C GLU A 85 2.20 10.48 1.90
N ILE A 86 1.32 9.48 2.00
CA ILE A 86 1.27 8.39 1.03
C ILE A 86 0.87 8.93 -0.35
N LYS A 87 -0.20 9.72 -0.43
CA LYS A 87 -0.70 10.29 -1.69
C LYS A 87 0.37 11.15 -2.37
N GLU A 88 0.94 12.11 -1.66
CA GLU A 88 1.95 13.02 -2.21
C GLU A 88 3.16 12.26 -2.79
N ARG A 89 3.55 11.15 -2.17
CA ARG A 89 4.74 10.39 -2.57
C ARG A 89 4.51 9.49 -3.78
N ILE A 90 3.36 8.81 -3.86
CA ILE A 90 3.17 7.74 -4.85
C ILE A 90 1.97 7.89 -5.78
N HIS A 91 1.10 8.89 -5.58
CA HIS A 91 -0.13 9.01 -6.37
C HIS A 91 0.09 9.06 -7.88
N GLN A 92 1.09 9.81 -8.34
CA GLN A 92 1.42 9.91 -9.77
C GLN A 92 1.89 8.59 -10.40
N TYR A 93 2.38 7.65 -9.59
CA TYR A 93 2.86 6.35 -10.04
C TYR A 93 1.81 5.25 -9.89
N CYS A 94 0.77 5.46 -9.07
CA CYS A 94 -0.19 4.44 -8.70
C CYS A 94 -1.65 4.74 -9.13
N PRO A 95 -1.95 4.95 -10.42
CA PRO A 95 -3.29 5.30 -10.85
C PRO A 95 -4.36 4.22 -10.57
N LYS A 96 -4.00 2.94 -10.47
CA LYS A 96 -4.95 1.85 -10.17
C LYS A 96 -5.23 1.75 -8.68
N LEU A 97 -4.21 1.88 -7.83
CA LEU A 97 -4.30 1.79 -6.38
C LEU A 97 -5.23 2.83 -5.74
N PHE A 98 -5.45 3.98 -6.38
CA PHE A 98 -6.37 5.02 -5.90
C PHE A 98 -7.77 4.92 -6.52
N ARG A 99 -8.13 3.77 -7.08
CA ARG A 99 -9.44 3.51 -7.69
C ARG A 99 -10.03 2.22 -7.12
N TYR A 100 -11.35 2.05 -7.25
CA TYR A 100 -12.02 0.80 -6.89
C TYR A 100 -11.34 -0.42 -7.59
N PRO A 101 -11.14 -1.55 -6.89
CA PRO A 101 -11.62 -1.91 -5.55
C PRO A 101 -10.68 -1.55 -4.37
N HIS A 102 -9.74 -0.62 -4.57
CA HIS A 102 -8.74 -0.25 -3.57
C HIS A 102 -9.19 0.93 -2.70
N PHE A 103 -8.65 1.04 -1.49
CA PHE A 103 -8.90 2.15 -0.57
C PHE A 103 -7.65 2.55 0.21
N ILE A 104 -7.38 3.85 0.26
CA ILE A 104 -6.31 4.45 1.06
C ILE A 104 -6.92 5.61 1.85
N GLY A 105 -7.02 5.45 3.16
CA GLY A 105 -7.67 6.46 4.00
C GLY A 105 -7.48 6.20 5.48
N THR A 106 -8.22 6.97 6.28
CA THR A 106 -8.27 6.74 7.72
C THR A 106 -9.24 5.62 8.05
N ILE A 107 -9.08 5.01 9.23
CA ILE A 107 -10.05 4.06 9.78
C ILE A 107 -11.44 4.71 9.85
N GLN A 108 -11.50 5.97 10.28
CA GLN A 108 -12.74 6.73 10.38
C GLN A 108 -13.41 6.90 9.01
N SER A 109 -12.67 7.30 7.97
CA SER A 109 -13.23 7.46 6.63
C SER A 109 -13.71 6.12 6.04
N PHE A 110 -12.96 5.04 6.27
CA PHE A 110 -13.35 3.71 5.82
C PHE A 110 -14.67 3.25 6.46
N VAL A 111 -14.76 3.35 7.79
CA VAL A 111 -15.99 2.99 8.52
C VAL A 111 -17.16 3.86 8.07
N ASN A 112 -16.93 5.16 7.88
CA ASN A 112 -18.00 6.06 7.45
C ASN A 112 -18.52 5.70 6.06
N GLU A 113 -17.62 5.52 5.08
CA GLU A 113 -17.95 5.26 3.68
C GLU A 113 -18.60 3.89 3.46
N PHE A 114 -18.06 2.84 4.07
CA PHE A 114 -18.48 1.47 3.76
C PHE A 114 -19.40 0.83 4.79
N LEU A 115 -19.54 1.39 6.00
CA LEU A 115 -20.38 0.83 7.06
C LEU A 115 -21.48 1.79 7.50
N ALA A 116 -21.11 3.00 7.96
CA ALA A 116 -22.05 3.92 8.60
C ALA A 116 -23.05 4.53 7.61
N ILE A 117 -22.56 5.09 6.50
CA ILE A 117 -23.42 5.69 5.46
C ILE A 117 -24.35 4.63 4.83
N PRO A 118 -23.86 3.46 4.39
CA PRO A 118 -24.72 2.43 3.82
C PRO A 118 -25.79 1.97 4.81
N TYR A 119 -25.43 1.75 6.08
CA TYR A 119 -26.39 1.42 7.14
C TYR A 119 -27.45 2.51 7.34
N TYR A 120 -27.04 3.78 7.40
CA TYR A 120 -27.96 4.90 7.60
C TYR A 120 -28.95 5.07 6.43
N LEU A 121 -28.48 4.87 5.19
CA LEU A 121 -29.29 5.00 3.98
C LEU A 121 -30.11 3.74 3.64
N GLY A 122 -30.00 2.66 4.42
CA GLY A 122 -30.62 1.38 4.11
C GLY A 122 -30.04 0.69 2.86
N LEU A 123 -28.84 1.10 2.44
CA LEU A 123 -28.09 0.50 1.35
C LEU A 123 -27.29 -0.68 1.92
N THR A 124 -27.95 -1.80 2.20
CA THR A 124 -27.23 -3.06 2.46
C THR A 124 -26.86 -3.69 1.11
N HIS A 125 -25.56 -3.87 0.87
CA HIS A 125 -25.03 -4.61 -0.29
C HIS A 125 -25.52 -6.06 -0.32
#